data_AF-A0A097IFP5-F1
#
_entry.id   AF-A0A097IFP5-F1
#
_cell.length_a   1.000
_cell.length_b   1.000
_cell.length_c   1.000
_cell.angle_alpha   90.00
_cell.angle_beta   90.00
_cell.angle_gamma   90.00
#
_symmetry.space_group_name_H-M   'P 1'
#
loop_
_entity.id
_entity.type
_entity.pdbx_description
1 polymer ?
#
loop_
_entity_poly.entity_id
_entity_poly.type
_entity_poly.pdbx_seq_one_letter_code
_entity_poly.pdbx_strand_id
1 'polypeptide(L)'
;MLRPAVIALKAIIVLGLLACMGAQTAMVLAAVNTFGESLQKLVTSTIVFLVLLAVEVAAFAIWQLLALIDETPTDFANASRPLATVMAAFMAIAVFLWIFGLTLAPTDVAPGIVLLIGILGLAALGVALLVDIQRHLLLRYSAE
;
A
#
# COMPACT_ATOMS: atom_id res chain seq x y z
N MET A 1 -30.10 -5.07 -1.65
CA MET A 1 -29.52 -5.57 -2.92
C MET A 1 -27.99 -5.44 -3.00
N LEU A 2 -27.34 -4.56 -2.23
CA LEU A 2 -25.87 -4.37 -2.28
C LEU A 2 -25.05 -5.43 -1.50
N ARG A 3 -25.63 -6.09 -0.49
CA ARG A 3 -24.92 -7.07 0.37
C ARG A 3 -24.17 -8.18 -0.39
N PRO A 4 -24.77 -8.92 -1.34
CA PRO A 4 -24.04 -9.95 -2.09
C PRO A 4 -22.92 -9.36 -2.97
N ALA A 5 -23.10 -8.15 -3.51
CA ALA A 5 -22.06 -7.47 -4.28
C ALA A 5 -20.88 -7.03 -3.38
N VAL A 6 -21.16 -6.58 -2.16
CA VAL A 6 -20.13 -6.24 -1.15
C VAL A 6 -19.35 -7.48 -0.74
N ILE A 7 -20.03 -8.61 -0.49
CA ILE A 7 -19.37 -9.88 -0.13
C ILE A 7 -18.50 -10.37 -1.29
N ALA A 8 -19.00 -10.32 -2.53
CA ALA A 8 -18.22 -10.69 -3.71
C ALA A 8 -16.99 -9.79 -3.88
N LEU A 9 -17.15 -8.47 -3.70
CA LEU A 9 -16.05 -7.51 -3.79
C LEU A 9 -15.00 -7.74 -2.70
N LYS A 10 -15.42 -7.98 -1.45
CA LYS A 10 -14.53 -8.42 -0.36
C LYS A 10 -13.76 -9.67 -0.79
N ALA A 11 -14.45 -10.73 -1.21
CA ALA A 11 -13.80 -11.97 -1.64
C ALA A 11 -12.74 -11.76 -2.75
N ILE A 12 -13.05 -10.92 -3.75
CA ILE A 12 -12.11 -10.56 -4.83
C ILE A 12 -10.89 -9.83 -4.28
N ILE A 13 -11.09 -8.88 -3.36
CA ILE A 13 -9.99 -8.16 -2.71
C ILE A 13 -9.09 -9.13 -1.95
N VAL A 14 -9.64 -10.04 -1.14
CA VAL A 14 -8.82 -11.04 -0.41
C VAL A 14 -8.06 -11.95 -1.35
N LEU A 15 -8.70 -12.44 -2.41
CA LEU A 15 -8.03 -13.27 -3.42
C LEU A 15 -6.91 -12.49 -4.12
N GLY A 16 -7.15 -11.22 -4.47
CA GLY A 16 -6.15 -10.33 -5.06
C GLY A 16 -4.97 -10.08 -4.13
N LEU A 17 -5.22 -9.82 -2.84
CA LEU A 17 -4.19 -9.66 -1.82
C LEU A 17 -3.36 -10.93 -1.66
N LEU A 18 -4.02 -12.10 -1.55
CA LEU A 18 -3.31 -13.39 -1.44
C LEU A 18 -2.47 -13.68 -2.69
N ALA A 19 -2.97 -13.36 -3.88
CA ALA A 19 -2.22 -13.51 -5.12
C ALA A 19 -1.00 -12.58 -5.16
N CYS A 20 -1.15 -11.32 -4.74
CA CYS A 20 -0.04 -10.37 -4.68
C CYS A 20 1.01 -10.78 -3.64
N MET A 21 0.60 -11.21 -2.45
CA MET A 21 1.51 -11.74 -1.43
C MET A 21 2.23 -12.99 -1.91
N GLY A 22 1.54 -13.89 -2.63
CA GLY A 22 2.14 -15.06 -3.26
C GLY A 22 3.20 -14.67 -4.29
N ALA A 23 2.89 -13.70 -5.16
CA ALA A 23 3.83 -13.17 -6.14
C ALA A 23 5.05 -12.53 -5.47
N GLN A 24 4.85 -11.68 -4.46
CA GLN A 24 5.92 -11.07 -3.69
C GLN A 24 6.79 -12.09 -2.96
N THR A 25 6.18 -13.13 -2.37
CA THR A 25 6.91 -14.23 -1.72
C THR A 25 7.77 -14.98 -2.73
N ALA A 26 7.23 -15.28 -3.91
CA ALA A 26 7.98 -15.91 -4.99
C ALA A 26 9.12 -15.02 -5.49
N MET A 27 8.91 -13.71 -5.59
CA MET A 27 9.94 -12.74 -5.97
C MET A 27 11.07 -12.68 -4.93
N VAL A 28 10.75 -12.64 -3.63
CA VAL A 28 11.74 -12.65 -2.56
C VAL A 28 12.52 -13.97 -2.55
N LEU A 29 11.82 -15.10 -2.66
CA LEU A 29 12.48 -16.41 -2.71
C LEU A 29 13.39 -16.54 -3.94
N ALA A 30 12.94 -16.07 -5.10
CA ALA A 30 13.77 -16.02 -6.30
C ALA A 30 15.01 -15.15 -6.09
N ALA A 31 14.84 -13.94 -5.53
CA ALA A 31 15.95 -13.02 -5.24
C ALA A 31 16.97 -13.62 -4.24
N VAL A 32 16.51 -14.39 -3.25
CA VAL A 32 17.39 -15.10 -2.32
C VAL A 32 18.17 -16.23 -3.04
N ASN A 33 17.55 -16.88 -4.02
CA ASN A 33 18.21 -17.95 -4.78
C ASN A 33 19.13 -17.42 -5.89
N THR A 34 18.98 -16.16 -6.31
CA THR A 34 19.80 -15.51 -7.36
C THR A 34 20.71 -14.40 -6.81
N PHE A 35 21.08 -14.45 -5.52
CA PHE A 35 22.03 -13.51 -4.92
C PHE A 35 23.30 -13.36 -5.78
N GLY A 36 23.57 -12.15 -6.26
CA GLY A 36 24.66 -11.84 -7.18
C GLY A 36 24.24 -11.52 -8.63
N GLU A 37 22.95 -11.50 -8.95
CA GLU A 37 22.44 -11.04 -10.25
C GLU A 37 22.63 -9.54 -10.51
N SER A 38 22.49 -9.13 -11.78
CA SER A 38 22.73 -7.75 -12.21
C SER A 38 21.88 -6.72 -11.47
N LEU A 39 22.46 -5.56 -11.19
CA LEU A 39 21.79 -4.42 -10.53
C LEU A 39 20.46 -4.06 -11.21
N GLN A 40 20.40 -4.16 -12.54
CA GLN A 40 19.19 -3.89 -13.32
C GLN A 40 18.04 -4.83 -12.94
N LYS A 41 18.30 -6.14 -12.79
CA LYS A 41 17.27 -7.12 -12.38
C LYS A 41 16.78 -6.85 -10.97
N LEU A 42 17.70 -6.50 -10.06
CA LEU A 42 17.34 -6.12 -8.69
C LEU A 42 16.41 -4.91 -8.68
N VAL A 43 16.78 -3.85 -9.38
CA VAL A 43 15.98 -2.61 -9.48
C VAL A 43 14.60 -2.87 -10.09
N THR A 44 14.53 -3.61 -11.20
CA THR A 44 13.24 -3.95 -11.82
C THR A 44 12.37 -4.78 -10.86
N SER A 45 12.94 -5.78 -10.20
CA SER A 45 12.22 -6.60 -9.22
C SER A 45 11.71 -5.76 -8.05
N THR A 46 12.52 -4.84 -7.51
CA THR A 46 12.10 -3.95 -6.44
C THR A 46 10.98 -2.99 -6.87
N ILE A 47 11.05 -2.42 -8.07
CA ILE A 47 9.97 -1.55 -8.58
C ILE A 47 8.66 -2.33 -8.70
N VAL A 48 8.69 -3.54 -9.28
CA VAL A 48 7.49 -4.38 -9.40
C VAL A 48 6.93 -4.73 -8.01
N PHE A 49 7.80 -5.08 -7.06
CA PHE A 49 7.42 -5.33 -5.68
C PHE A 49 6.72 -4.12 -5.05
N LEU A 50 7.27 -2.92 -5.22
CA LEU A 50 6.70 -1.67 -4.69
C LEU A 50 5.35 -1.32 -5.34
N VAL A 51 5.18 -1.57 -6.64
CA VAL A 51 3.91 -1.38 -7.33
C VAL A 51 2.86 -2.35 -6.80
N LEU A 52 3.19 -3.63 -6.62
CA LEU A 52 2.29 -4.61 -6.01
C LEU A 52 1.88 -4.20 -4.60
N LEU A 53 2.84 -3.75 -3.79
CA LEU A 53 2.57 -3.27 -2.44
C LEU A 53 1.60 -2.07 -2.46
N ALA A 54 1.77 -1.12 -3.39
CA ALA A 54 0.86 0.01 -3.52
C ALA A 54 -0.58 -0.44 -3.87
N VAL A 55 -0.73 -1.43 -4.76
CA VAL A 55 -2.02 -2.02 -5.11
C VAL A 55 -2.66 -2.73 -3.91
N GLU A 56 -1.88 -3.49 -3.14
CA GLU A 56 -2.37 -4.17 -1.93
C GLU A 56 -2.90 -3.18 -0.90
N VAL A 57 -2.17 -2.08 -0.65
CA VAL A 57 -2.62 -1.09 0.32
C VAL A 57 -3.88 -0.37 -0.16
N ALA A 58 -3.98 -0.04 -1.44
CA ALA A 58 -5.21 0.52 -2.02
C ALA A 58 -6.40 -0.45 -1.89
N ALA A 59 -6.20 -1.73 -2.18
CA ALA A 59 -7.21 -2.76 -2.04
C ALA A 59 -7.64 -2.93 -0.56
N PHE A 60 -6.69 -2.85 0.38
CA PHE A 60 -6.96 -2.92 1.81
C PHE A 60 -7.74 -1.69 2.31
N ALA A 61 -7.42 -0.48 1.82
CA ALA A 61 -8.19 0.72 2.12
C ALA A 61 -9.65 0.60 1.66
N ILE A 62 -9.88 0.05 0.45
CA ILE A 62 -11.22 -0.23 -0.06
C ILE A 62 -11.93 -1.28 0.79
N TRP A 63 -11.25 -2.36 1.18
CA TRP A 63 -11.82 -3.38 2.08
C TRP A 63 -12.31 -2.79 3.40
N GLN A 64 -11.52 -1.90 4.03
CA GLN A 64 -11.93 -1.24 5.28
C GLN A 64 -13.16 -0.36 5.09
N LEU A 65 -13.22 0.43 4.01
CA LEU A 65 -14.40 1.24 3.70
C LEU A 65 -15.65 0.35 3.57
N LEU A 66 -15.52 -0.81 2.94
CA LEU A 66 -16.61 -1.80 2.84
C LEU A 66 -16.96 -2.46 4.18
N ALA A 67 -16.02 -2.56 5.12
CA ALA A 67 -16.30 -3.07 6.47
C ALA A 67 -17.14 -2.07 7.27
N LEU A 68 -16.88 -0.77 7.13
CA LEU A 68 -17.65 0.30 7.77
C LEU A 68 -19.11 0.39 7.31
N ILE A 69 -19.41 -0.07 6.08
CA ILE A 69 -20.78 -0.11 5.55
C ILE A 69 -21.58 -1.29 6.13
N ASP A 70 -20.92 -2.36 6.57
CA ASP A 70 -21.57 -3.56 7.12
C ASP A 70 -21.81 -3.49 8.64
N GLU A 71 -21.02 -2.71 9.39
CA GLU A 71 -21.19 -2.54 10.84
C GLU A 71 -22.18 -1.40 11.15
N THR A 72 -23.34 -1.75 11.71
CA THR A 72 -24.25 -0.77 12.35
C THR A 72 -23.47 0.01 13.43
N PRO A 73 -23.41 1.35 13.35
CA PRO A 73 -22.47 2.12 14.14
C PRO A 73 -22.98 2.19 15.59
N THR A 74 -22.31 1.47 16.49
CA THR A 74 -22.46 1.69 17.92
C THR A 74 -21.21 2.29 18.56
N ASP A 75 -20.08 2.35 17.83
CA ASP A 75 -18.89 3.03 18.34
C ASP A 75 -17.95 3.52 17.21
N PHE A 76 -18.21 4.72 16.70
CA PHE A 76 -17.42 5.37 15.64
C PHE A 76 -15.94 5.57 15.98
N ALA A 77 -15.56 5.52 17.26
CA ALA A 77 -14.17 5.56 17.70
C ALA A 77 -13.36 4.35 17.20
N ASN A 78 -13.97 3.15 17.17
CA ASN A 78 -13.31 1.91 16.71
C ASN A 78 -13.20 1.84 15.18
N ALA A 79 -14.14 2.46 14.46
CA ALA A 79 -14.14 2.58 13.01
C ALA A 79 -12.93 3.36 12.43
N SER A 80 -12.26 4.19 13.24
CA SER A 80 -11.12 5.03 12.80
C SER A 80 -9.75 4.36 12.92
N ARG A 81 -9.62 3.30 13.72
CA ARG A 81 -8.36 2.55 13.92
C ARG A 81 -7.81 1.93 12.64
N PRO A 82 -8.64 1.32 11.78
CA PRO A 82 -8.15 0.72 10.54
C PRO A 82 -7.47 1.74 9.62
N LEU A 83 -7.99 2.98 9.53
CA LEU A 83 -7.38 4.07 8.75
C LEU A 83 -6.01 4.51 9.31
N ALA A 84 -5.85 4.53 10.64
CA ALA A 84 -4.56 4.86 11.26
C ALA A 84 -3.48 3.83 10.92
N THR A 85 -3.84 2.54 10.82
CA THR A 85 -2.93 1.49 10.36
C THR A 85 -2.51 1.69 8.89
N VAL A 86 -3.45 2.08 8.02
CA VAL A 86 -3.17 2.38 6.61
C VAL A 86 -2.23 3.59 6.48
N MET A 87 -2.47 4.65 7.24
CA MET A 87 -1.59 5.83 7.28
C MET A 87 -0.16 5.43 7.69
N ALA A 88 0.00 4.64 8.76
CA ALA A 88 1.30 4.18 9.21
C ALA A 88 2.03 3.32 8.16
N ALA A 89 1.29 2.46 7.44
CA ALA A 89 1.84 1.65 6.36
C ALA A 89 2.35 2.52 5.20
N PHE A 90 1.57 3.50 4.74
CA PHE A 90 2.00 4.40 3.67
C PHE A 90 3.18 5.29 4.06
N MET A 91 3.25 5.75 5.32
CA MET A 91 4.43 6.48 5.82
C MET A 91 5.67 5.58 5.80
N ALA A 92 5.56 4.33 6.24
CA ALA A 92 6.68 3.40 6.19
C ALA A 92 7.15 3.13 4.75
N ILE A 93 6.21 2.93 3.82
CA ILE A 93 6.50 2.74 2.39
C ILE A 93 7.20 3.96 1.81
N ALA A 94 6.73 5.17 2.11
CA ALA A 94 7.35 6.40 1.62
C ALA A 94 8.79 6.55 2.11
N VAL A 95 9.03 6.31 3.40
CA VAL A 95 10.38 6.34 3.98
C VAL A 95 11.27 5.29 3.32
N PHE A 96 10.77 4.07 3.13
CA PHE A 96 11.51 3.00 2.48
C PHE A 96 11.87 3.35 1.03
N LEU A 97 10.92 3.91 0.27
CA LEU A 97 11.13 4.37 -1.11
C LEU A 97 12.21 5.45 -1.19
N TRP A 98 12.21 6.42 -0.27
CA TRP A 98 13.26 7.44 -0.24
C TRP A 98 14.63 6.89 0.16
N ILE A 99 14.69 6.02 1.18
CA ILE A 99 15.93 5.35 1.56
C ILE A 99 16.48 4.55 0.37
N PHE A 100 15.62 3.78 -0.31
CA PHE A 100 16.00 2.98 -1.47
C PHE A 100 16.42 3.84 -2.67
N GLY A 101 15.72 4.94 -2.95
CA GLY A 101 16.13 5.90 -3.98
C GLY A 101 17.50 6.52 -3.69
N LEU A 102 17.77 6.89 -2.43
CA LEU A 102 19.05 7.44 -2.01
C LEU A 102 20.20 6.44 -2.12
N THR A 103 19.97 5.15 -1.84
CA THR A 103 21.00 4.11 -2.02
C THR A 103 21.28 3.80 -3.49
N LEU A 104 20.31 4.01 -4.38
CA LEU A 104 20.50 3.86 -5.82
C LEU A 104 21.14 5.08 -6.49
N ALA A 105 21.02 6.27 -5.93
CA ALA A 105 21.60 7.50 -6.49
C ALA A 105 23.12 7.44 -6.81
N PRO A 106 23.99 6.82 -5.97
CA PRO A 106 25.41 6.70 -6.28
C PRO A 106 25.77 5.56 -7.25
N THR A 107 24.78 4.83 -7.80
CA THR A 107 25.01 3.68 -8.69
C THR A 107 24.82 4.03 -10.17
N ASP A 108 25.11 3.09 -11.08
CA ASP A 108 24.90 3.24 -12.54
C ASP A 108 23.42 3.23 -12.97
N VAL A 109 22.49 3.31 -12.03
CA VAL A 109 21.06 3.34 -12.32
C VAL A 109 20.70 4.68 -12.98
N ALA A 110 19.91 4.60 -14.05
CA ALA A 110 19.46 5.79 -14.78
C ALA A 110 18.79 6.79 -13.81
N PRO A 111 19.17 8.09 -13.83
CA PRO A 111 18.62 9.09 -12.92
C PRO A 111 17.09 9.19 -12.93
N GLY A 112 16.48 8.92 -14.10
CA GLY A 112 15.02 8.87 -14.24
C GLY A 112 14.36 7.82 -13.34
N ILE A 113 14.99 6.67 -13.11
CA ILE A 113 14.46 5.61 -12.23
C ILE A 113 14.50 6.06 -10.77
N VAL A 114 15.61 6.67 -10.35
CA VAL A 114 15.75 7.23 -8.99
C VAL A 114 14.68 8.30 -8.74
N LEU A 115 14.43 9.16 -9.74
CA LEU A 115 13.38 10.17 -9.67
C LEU A 115 11.98 9.53 -9.56
N LEU A 116 11.68 8.50 -10.36
CA LEU A 116 10.40 7.79 -10.29
C LEU A 116 10.16 7.16 -8.92
N ILE A 117 11.19 6.56 -8.30
CA ILE A 117 11.12 6.03 -6.94
C ILE A 117 10.81 7.15 -5.93
N GLY A 118 11.47 8.30 -6.07
CA GLY A 118 11.21 9.48 -5.25
C GLY A 118 9.77 9.98 -5.37
N ILE A 119 9.24 10.04 -6.60
CA ILE A 119 7.85 10.43 -6.89
C ILE A 119 6.86 9.42 -6.31
N LEU A 120 7.15 8.11 -6.40
CA LEU A 120 6.33 7.08 -5.76
C LEU A 120 6.31 7.25 -4.23
N GLY A 121 7.44 7.58 -3.62
CA GLY A 121 7.50 7.90 -2.19
C GLY A 121 6.64 9.11 -1.82
N LEU A 122 6.67 10.16 -2.64
CA LEU A 122 5.82 11.33 -2.46
C LEU A 122 4.33 10.99 -2.65
N ALA A 123 3.99 10.18 -3.65
CA ALA A 123 2.62 9.73 -3.88
C ALA A 123 2.09 8.91 -2.68
N ALA A 124 2.92 8.03 -2.10
CA ALA A 124 2.58 7.29 -0.88
C ALA A 124 2.29 8.24 0.31
N LEU A 125 3.08 9.29 0.50
CA LEU A 125 2.78 10.34 1.50
C LEU A 125 1.46 11.06 1.20
N GLY A 126 1.21 11.38 -0.07
CA GLY A 126 -0.06 11.99 -0.49
C GLY A 126 -1.27 11.12 -0.13
N VAL A 127 -1.17 9.80 -0.31
CA VAL A 127 -2.22 8.86 0.10
C VAL A 127 -2.33 8.78 1.63
N ALA A 128 -1.21 8.75 2.36
CA ALA A 128 -1.24 8.78 3.83
C ALA A 128 -2.00 10.01 4.37
N LEU A 129 -1.71 11.18 3.80
CA LEU A 129 -2.39 12.43 4.14
C LEU A 129 -3.87 12.40 3.75
N LEU A 130 -4.22 11.85 2.58
CA LEU A 130 -5.61 11.71 2.16
C LEU A 130 -6.40 10.86 3.17
N VAL A 131 -5.84 9.73 3.60
CA VAL A 131 -6.45 8.84 4.60
C VAL A 131 -6.59 9.54 5.96
N ASP A 132 -5.58 10.30 6.39
CA ASP A 132 -5.66 11.06 7.63
C ASP A 132 -6.72 12.17 7.57
N ILE A 133 -6.85 12.86 6.43
CA ILE A 133 -7.91 13.84 6.21
C ILE A 133 -9.28 13.17 6.29
N GLN A 134 -9.48 12.04 5.61
CA GLN A 134 -10.73 11.27 5.68
C GLN A 134 -11.06 10.87 7.12
N ARG A 135 -10.05 10.42 7.89
CA ARG A 135 -10.20 10.08 9.31
C ARG A 135 -10.65 11.29 10.14
N HIS A 136 -10.02 12.45 9.95
CA HIS A 136 -10.40 13.67 10.64
C HIS A 136 -11.81 14.15 10.28
N LEU A 137 -12.20 14.07 9.00
CA LEU A 137 -13.54 14.43 8.56
C LEU A 137 -14.61 13.50 9.17
N LEU A 138 -14.34 12.20 9.23
CA LEU A 138 -15.23 11.22 9.86
C LEU A 138 -15.41 11.50 11.36
N LEU A 139 -14.32 11.74 12.08
CA LEU A 139 -14.36 12.06 13.51
C LEU A 139 -15.13 13.36 13.78
N ARG A 140 -14.97 14.37 12.93
CA ARG A 140 -15.66 15.66 13.05
C ARG A 140 -17.17 15.54 12.86
N TYR A 141 -17.61 14.82 11.82
CA TYR A 141 -19.03 14.64 11.52
C TYR A 141 -19.75 13.73 12.52
N SER A 142 -19.01 12.84 13.23
CA SER A 142 -19.59 11.99 14.28
C SER A 142 -19.79 12.69 15.63
N ALA A 143 -19.25 13.89 15.81
CA ALA A 143 -19.29 14.64 17.07
C ALA A 143 -20.36 15.75 17.09
N GLU A 144 -21.07 15.97 15.98
CA GLU A 144 -22.24 16.84 15.83
C GLU A 144 -23.54 16.03 15.92
#